data_AF-A0A1H3EJH6-F1
#
_entry.id   AF-A0A1H3EJH6-F1
#
_cell.length_a   1.000
_cell.length_b   1.000
_cell.length_c   1.000
_cell.angle_alpha   90.00
_cell.angle_beta   90.00
_cell.angle_gamma   90.00
#
_symmetry.space_group_name_H-M   'P 1'
#
loop_
_entity.id
_entity.type
_entity.pdbx_description
1 polymer ?
#
loop_
_entity_poly.entity_id
_entity_poly.type
_entity_poly.pdbx_seq_one_letter_code
_entity_poly.pdbx_strand_id
1 'polypeptide(L)'
;MYENGLIHRVDIYPMEKNTSNRTQKNQMRAKESVIEDVICRIVKDEKIMFEADVILKTGDIIKDKYTGKEYMVEDEYIATGFNVHHRSYKVKKKVI
;
A
#
# COMPACT_ATOMS: atom_id res chain seq x y z
N MET A 1 10.16 -15.92 3.58
CA MET A 1 11.40 -15.17 3.90
C MET A 1 11.98 -14.70 2.58
N TYR A 2 12.04 -13.39 2.36
CA TYR A 2 12.52 -12.81 1.10
C TYR A 2 14.05 -13.01 1.00
N GLU A 3 14.52 -13.79 0.02
CA GLU A 3 15.95 -14.00 -0.19
C GLU A 3 16.64 -12.70 -0.66
N ASN A 4 17.42 -12.10 0.26
CA ASN A 4 18.62 -11.25 0.14
C ASN A 4 18.89 -10.34 -1.09
N GLY A 5 17.91 -9.94 -1.89
CA GLY A 5 18.15 -8.92 -2.93
C GLY A 5 16.92 -8.23 -3.50
N LEU A 6 15.71 -8.60 -3.05
CA LEU A 6 14.44 -8.17 -3.63
C LEU A 6 13.52 -7.48 -2.62
N ILE A 7 14.11 -7.00 -1.51
CA ILE A 7 13.40 -6.37 -0.41
C ILE A 7 13.39 -4.86 -0.63
N HIS A 8 12.21 -4.28 -0.77
CA HIS A 8 11.98 -2.85 -0.84
C HIS A 8 11.47 -2.34 0.51
N ARG A 9 11.73 -1.06 0.79
CA ARG A 9 11.19 -0.33 1.94
C ARG A 9 10.29 0.77 1.42
N VAL A 10 9.05 0.77 1.87
CA VAL A 10 8.04 1.70 1.41
C VAL A 10 7.36 2.40 2.58
N ASP A 11 6.90 3.62 2.34
CA ASP A 11 5.97 4.30 3.23
C ASP A 11 4.56 4.18 2.65
N ILE A 12 3.60 3.91 3.52
CA ILE A 12 2.20 3.70 3.15
C ILE A 12 1.39 4.88 3.68
N TYR A 13 0.63 5.49 2.79
CA TYR A 13 -0.25 6.61 3.04
C TYR A 13 -1.69 6.11 2.84
N PRO A 14 -2.38 5.73 3.93
CA PRO A 14 -3.75 5.26 3.84
C PRO A 14 -4.67 6.39 3.36
N MET A 15 -5.49 6.12 2.35
CA MET A 15 -6.53 7.06 1.94
C MET A 15 -7.81 6.75 2.71
N GLU A 16 -8.20 7.65 3.61
CA GLU A 16 -9.56 7.61 4.15
C GLU A 16 -10.55 8.02 3.05
N LYS A 17 -11.39 7.07 2.59
CA LYS A 17 -12.58 7.40 1.83
C LYS A 17 -13.49 8.22 2.74
N ASN A 18 -13.50 9.53 2.52
CA ASN A 18 -14.39 10.45 3.21
C ASN A 18 -15.82 10.24 2.68
N THR A 19 -16.49 9.16 3.11
CA THR A 19 -17.90 8.93 2.82
C THR A 19 -18.75 9.71 3.81
N SER A 20 -18.93 11.00 3.58
CA SER A 20 -20.10 11.68 4.15
C SER A 20 -20.50 12.90 3.34
N ASN A 21 -21.52 12.71 2.51
CA ASN A 21 -22.13 13.73 1.66
C ASN A 21 -23.16 14.60 2.41
N ARG A 22 -23.00 14.78 3.73
CA ARG A 22 -23.90 15.62 4.52
C ARG A 22 -23.19 16.06 5.79
N THR A 23 -23.10 17.38 5.96
CA THR A 23 -22.68 18.09 7.18
C THR A 23 -21.25 17.81 7.67
N GLN A 24 -20.31 18.69 7.32
CA GLN A 24 -19.75 19.67 8.27
C GLN A 24 -18.49 20.33 7.70
N LYS A 25 -18.61 21.65 7.46
CA LYS A 25 -17.48 22.57 7.60
C LYS A 25 -16.97 22.40 9.04
N ASN A 26 -15.65 22.25 9.21
CA ASN A 26 -14.94 21.96 10.47
C ASN A 26 -15.06 20.52 10.97
N GLN A 27 -14.13 19.66 10.54
CA GLN A 27 -13.37 18.85 11.50
C GLN A 27 -11.99 18.54 10.92
N MET A 28 -11.04 18.56 11.83
CA MET A 28 -9.61 18.75 11.64
C MET A 28 -9.00 17.69 10.71
N ARG A 29 -7.97 18.09 9.96
CA ARG A 29 -7.02 17.18 9.30
C ARG A 29 -6.51 16.21 10.36
N ALA A 30 -7.13 15.04 10.48
CA ALA A 30 -6.58 13.94 11.25
C ALA A 30 -5.20 13.68 10.65
N LYS A 31 -4.16 13.67 11.49
CA LYS A 31 -2.81 13.28 11.12
C LYS A 31 -2.91 12.01 10.27
N GLU A 32 -2.55 12.13 9.00
CA GLU A 32 -2.43 10.98 8.11
C GLU A 32 -1.57 9.94 8.82
N SER A 33 -2.12 8.76 9.07
CA SER A 33 -1.41 7.67 9.73
C SER A 33 -0.45 7.04 8.72
N VAL A 34 0.68 7.70 8.48
CA VAL A 34 1.72 7.16 7.61
C VAL A 34 2.35 5.96 8.29
N ILE A 35 2.33 4.81 7.63
CA ILE A 35 3.04 3.61 8.09
C ILE A 35 4.40 3.63 7.39
N GLU A 36 5.45 3.95 8.13
CA GLU A 36 6.78 4.15 7.60
C GLU A 36 7.61 2.86 7.59
N ASP A 37 8.54 2.76 6.64
CA ASP A 37 9.58 1.71 6.57
C ASP A 37 9.02 0.27 6.52
N VAL A 38 7.90 0.10 5.81
CA VAL A 38 7.27 -1.21 5.62
C VAL A 38 8.06 -2.01 4.60
N ILE A 39 8.39 -3.25 4.96
CA ILE A 39 9.08 -4.19 4.09
C ILE A 39 8.10 -4.77 3.07
N CYS A 40 8.47 -4.70 1.79
CA CYS A 40 7.68 -5.28 0.72
C CYS A 40 8.55 -5.79 -0.42
N ARG A 41 7.92 -6.43 -1.40
CA ARG A 41 8.54 -6.79 -2.68
C ARG A 41 7.73 -6.23 -3.83
N ILE A 42 8.36 -5.43 -4.68
CA ILE A 42 7.74 -4.86 -5.87
C ILE A 42 8.04 -5.78 -7.07
N VAL A 43 7.01 -6.18 -7.80
CA VAL A 43 7.08 -7.06 -8.96
C VAL A 43 6.64 -6.27 -10.19
N LYS A 44 7.60 -5.95 -11.06
CA LYS A 44 7.40 -5.28 -12.37
C LYS A 44 6.60 -3.97 -12.33
N ASP A 45 6.63 -3.22 -11.23
CA ASP A 45 5.82 -1.99 -11.04
C ASP A 45 4.29 -2.20 -11.16
N GLU A 46 3.81 -3.46 -11.18
CA GLU A 46 2.39 -3.83 -11.35
C GLU A 46 1.80 -4.49 -10.10
N LYS A 47 2.64 -5.15 -9.30
CA LYS A 47 2.22 -5.85 -8.08
C LYS A 47 3.19 -5.59 -6.94
N ILE A 48 2.67 -5.46 -5.73
CA ILE A 48 3.48 -5.36 -4.51
C ILE A 48 3.02 -6.43 -3.53
N MET A 49 3.98 -7.14 -2.95
CA MET A 49 3.75 -8.19 -1.98
C MET A 49 4.22 -7.73 -0.61
N PHE A 50 3.37 -7.91 0.39
CA PHE A 50 3.66 -7.62 1.79
C PHE A 50 3.50 -8.88 2.65
N GLU A 51 3.97 -8.78 3.89
CA GLU A 51 3.64 -9.76 4.92
C GLU A 51 2.12 -9.81 5.17
N ALA A 52 1.64 -10.92 5.73
CA ALA A 52 0.21 -11.21 5.80
C ALA A 52 -0.58 -10.28 6.76
N ASP A 53 0.13 -9.60 7.66
CA ASP A 53 -0.37 -8.64 8.63
C ASP A 53 -0.59 -7.22 8.04
N VAL A 54 0.07 -6.90 6.92
CA VAL A 54 -0.10 -5.62 6.24
C VAL A 54 -1.36 -5.65 5.39
N ILE A 55 -2.40 -4.95 5.85
CA ILE A 55 -3.70 -4.84 5.17
C ILE A 55 -3.80 -3.46 4.51
N LEU A 56 -3.85 -3.44 3.18
CA LEU A 56 -4.04 -2.23 2.39
C LEU A 56 -5.42 -2.15 1.78
N LYS A 57 -5.88 -0.93 1.52
CA LYS A 57 -7.15 -0.63 0.87
C LYS A 57 -6.91 -0.03 -0.51
N THR A 58 -7.85 -0.26 -1.42
CA THR A 58 -7.87 0.41 -2.72
C THR A 58 -7.85 1.93 -2.54
N GLY A 59 -6.90 2.59 -3.19
CA GLY A 59 -6.65 4.02 -3.09
C GLY A 59 -5.47 4.40 -2.20
N ASP A 60 -4.97 3.48 -1.37
CA ASP A 60 -3.77 3.73 -0.56
C ASP A 60 -2.57 3.98 -1.47
N ILE A 61 -1.72 4.93 -1.05
CA ILE A 61 -0.51 5.29 -1.78
C ILE A 61 0.69 4.65 -1.10
N ILE A 62 1.53 4.00 -1.88
CA ILE A 62 2.76 3.35 -1.45
C ILE A 62 3.92 4.10 -2.11
N LYS A 63 4.87 4.58 -1.32
CA LYS A 63 6.03 5.31 -1.81
C LYS A 63 7.31 4.54 -1.52
N ASP A 64 8.06 4.20 -2.56
CA ASP A 64 9.38 3.59 -2.40
C ASP A 64 10.40 4.61 -1.93
N LYS A 65 11.02 4.34 -0.78
CA LYS A 65 12.03 5.22 -0.18
C LYS A 65 13.31 5.33 -1.01
N TYR A 66 13.67 4.28 -1.75
CA TYR A 66 14.92 4.26 -2.52
C TYR A 66 14.75 4.91 -3.89
N THR A 67 13.67 4.60 -4.60
CA THR A 67 13.45 5.10 -5.97
C THR A 67 12.59 6.35 -6.03
N GLY A 68 11.91 6.71 -4.93
CA GLY A 68 10.96 7.82 -4.87
C GLY A 68 9.68 7.59 -5.67
N LYS A 69 9.49 6.40 -6.26
CA LYS A 69 8.30 6.06 -7.04
C LYS A 69 7.08 5.94 -6.14
N GLU A 70 5.96 6.46 -6.62
CA GLU A 70 4.65 6.31 -5.99
C GLU A 70 3.80 5.29 -6.75
N TYR A 71 3.12 4.45 -5.98
CA TYR A 71 2.20 3.41 -6.45
C TYR A 71 0.87 3.58 -5.73
N MET A 72 -0.23 3.36 -6.42
CA MET A 72 -1.58 3.37 -5.83
C MET A 72 -2.15 1.97 -5.87
N VAL A 73 -2.71 1.51 -4.75
CA VAL A 73 -3.38 0.21 -4.66
C VAL A 73 -4.67 0.22 -5.47
N GLU A 74 -4.79 -0.67 -6.45
CA GLU A 74 -6.01 -0.85 -7.23
C GLU A 74 -6.90 -1.93 -6.61
N ASP A 75 -6.31 -3.10 -6.31
CA ASP A 75 -7.06 -4.26 -5.88
C ASP A 75 -6.19 -5.19 -5.01
N GLU A 76 -6.84 -5.93 -4.10
CA GLU A 76 -6.19 -6.94 -3.28
C GLU A 76 -6.28 -8.30 -4.00
N TYR A 77 -5.13 -8.89 -4.30
CA TYR A 77 -5.05 -10.24 -4.83
C TYR A 77 -4.70 -11.21 -3.70
N ILE A 78 -5.72 -11.91 -3.19
CA ILE A 78 -5.54 -13.01 -2.24
C ILE A 78 -5.48 -14.31 -3.04
N ALA A 79 -4.33 -14.98 -3.02
CA ALA A 79 -4.23 -16.35 -3.54
C ALA A 79 -4.99 -17.29 -2.61
N THR A 80 -6.24 -17.59 -2.92
CA THR A 80 -7.06 -18.56 -2.19
C THR A 80 -6.59 -19.98 -2.52
N GLY A 81 -5.91 -20.65 -1.57
CA GLY A 81 -5.66 -22.10 -1.70
C GLY A 81 -4.49 -22.70 -0.92
N PHE A 82 -3.51 -21.92 -0.47
CA PHE A 82 -2.35 -22.42 0.26
C PHE A 82 -1.96 -21.44 1.37
N ASN A 83 -1.43 -21.92 2.50
CA ASN A 83 -0.91 -21.14 3.64
C ASN A 83 -0.38 -19.77 3.21
N VAL A 84 -1.22 -18.74 3.35
CA VAL A 84 -0.96 -17.41 2.77
C VAL A 84 0.02 -16.70 3.69
N HIS A 85 1.32 -16.85 3.40
CA HIS A 85 2.39 -16.17 4.13
C HIS A 85 2.55 -14.69 3.71
N HIS A 86 1.82 -14.23 2.70
CA HIS A 86 1.96 -12.88 2.13
C HIS A 86 0.67 -12.40 1.47
N ARG A 87 0.40 -11.10 1.52
CA ARG A 87 -0.67 -10.44 0.75
C ARG A 87 -0.09 -9.79 -0.48
N SER A 88 -0.74 -9.96 -1.62
CA SER A 88 -0.33 -9.33 -2.87
C SER A 88 -1.36 -8.28 -3.28
N TYR A 89 -0.90 -7.10 -3.67
CA TYR A 89 -1.73 -6.01 -4.13
C TYR A 89 -1.37 -5.69 -5.58
N LYS A 90 -2.39 -5.53 -6.41
CA LYS A 90 -2.21 -4.94 -7.73
C LYS A 90 -2.08 -3.43 -7.55
N VAL A 91 -1.06 -2.85 -8.15
CA VAL A 91 -0.79 -1.42 -8.03
C VAL A 91 -0.65 -0.78 -9.39
N LYS A 92 -0.96 0.52 -9.43
CA LYS A 92 -0.69 1.38 -10.58
C LYS A 92 0.37 2.39 -10.21
N LYS A 93 1.45 2.43 -10.98
CA LYS A 93 2.47 3.47 -10.85
C LYS A 93 1.83 4.84 -11.12
N LYS A 94 2.01 5.76 -10.18
CA LYS A 94 1.63 7.16 -10.32
C LYS A 94 2.80 7.87 -10.99
N VAL A 95 2.62 8.25 -12.25
CA VAL A 95 3.57 9.11 -12.95
C VAL A 95 3.23 10.52 -12.51
N ILE A 96 4.14 11.16 -11.77
CA ILE A 96 4.10 12.59 -11.48
C ILE A 96 4.80 13.30 -12.63
#